data_AF-A0A212L3Y2-F1
#
_entry.id   AF-A0A212L3Y2-F1
#
_cell.length_a   1.000
_cell.length_b   1.000
_cell.length_c   1.000
_cell.angle_alpha   90.00
_cell.angle_beta   90.00
_cell.angle_gamma   90.00
#
_symmetry.space_group_name_H-M   'P 1'
#
loop_
_entity.id
_entity.type
_entity.pdbx_description
1 polymer ?
#
loop_
_entity_poly.entity_id
_entity_poly.type
_entity_poly.pdbx_seq_one_letter_code
_entity_poly.pdbx_strand_id
1 'polypeptide(L)'
;MPLIFLVGPRACGKTTIGRLLAQRLALPFIDTDHYLLEQAGRTVAEIVEAEGWPGFRKRESDALRAVTAIHPQGAVIATGGGMVLDEQNRIFMREQGHVFYLSAPVEALAARLSSNPLTAQRPSLTGADIRDEVRQVLHERLPLYHATAHHHLDASLPPRRITSLVVDFLNSLSAQDAENGSCCAAMPCREADPRREAVSCSEAMSGPEAMPCRAAVSNHGAAVDAETKDVAAAGPARQPAQHGADPDRE
;
A
#
# COMPACT_ATOMS: atom_id res chain seq x y z
N MET A 1 -0.18 -14.48 -12.18
CA MET A 1 -0.62 -13.07 -12.08
C MET A 1 -0.20 -12.57 -10.71
N PRO A 2 0.29 -11.34 -10.54
CA PRO A 2 0.76 -10.88 -9.24
C PRO A 2 -0.39 -10.79 -8.22
N LEU A 3 -0.05 -10.86 -6.93
CA LEU A 3 -0.99 -10.54 -5.85
C LEU A 3 -1.38 -9.06 -5.92
N ILE A 4 -2.64 -8.77 -5.64
CA ILE A 4 -3.18 -7.40 -5.66
C ILE A 4 -3.69 -7.08 -4.27
N PHE A 5 -3.03 -6.15 -3.60
CA PHE A 5 -3.42 -5.69 -2.26
C PHE A 5 -4.20 -4.39 -2.36
N LEU A 6 -5.40 -4.36 -1.76
CA LEU A 6 -6.19 -3.15 -1.61
C LEU A 6 -6.02 -2.63 -0.19
N VAL A 7 -5.46 -1.43 -0.05
CA VAL A 7 -5.28 -0.72 1.22
C VAL A 7 -6.16 0.53 1.27
N GLY A 8 -6.46 1.00 2.48
CA GLY A 8 -7.20 2.25 2.70
C GLY A 8 -8.09 2.19 3.93
N PRO A 9 -8.71 3.32 4.31
CA PRO A 9 -9.54 3.43 5.50
C PRO A 9 -10.78 2.52 5.42
N ARG A 10 -11.45 2.29 6.56
CA ARG A 10 -12.77 1.63 6.55
C ARG A 10 -13.73 2.44 5.66
N ALA A 11 -14.69 1.76 5.04
CA ALA A 11 -15.68 2.36 4.13
C ALA A 11 -15.15 3.00 2.81
N CYS A 12 -13.87 2.83 2.45
CA CYS A 12 -13.39 3.22 1.11
C CYS A 12 -13.79 2.25 -0.01
N GLY A 13 -14.49 1.15 0.28
CA GLY A 13 -15.03 0.24 -0.74
C GLY A 13 -14.09 -0.90 -1.17
N LYS A 14 -13.04 -1.22 -0.40
CA LYS A 14 -12.12 -2.35 -0.66
C LYS A 14 -12.84 -3.65 -1.01
N THR A 15 -13.82 -4.07 -0.21
CA THR A 15 -14.55 -5.31 -0.43
C THR A 15 -15.35 -5.28 -1.74
N THR A 16 -16.02 -4.15 -2.04
CA THR A 16 -16.80 -3.98 -3.27
C THR A 16 -15.90 -4.00 -4.51
N ILE A 17 -14.86 -3.17 -4.51
CA ILE A 17 -13.91 -3.05 -5.62
C ILE A 17 -13.13 -4.36 -5.78
N GLY A 18 -12.70 -4.98 -4.69
CA GLY A 18 -11.95 -6.23 -4.70
C GLY A 18 -12.74 -7.40 -5.27
N ARG A 19 -14.02 -7.55 -4.91
CA ARG A 19 -14.89 -8.59 -5.51
C ARG A 19 -15.07 -8.38 -7.01
N LEU A 20 -15.33 -7.15 -7.45
CA LEU A 20 -15.48 -6.83 -8.86
C LEU A 20 -14.19 -7.08 -9.65
N LEU A 21 -13.05 -6.71 -9.06
CA LEU A 21 -11.73 -6.91 -9.66
C LEU A 21 -11.39 -8.40 -9.78
N ALA A 22 -11.61 -9.15 -8.71
CA ALA A 22 -11.40 -10.60 -8.67
C ALA A 22 -12.23 -11.32 -9.74
N GLN A 23 -13.52 -10.98 -9.88
CA GLN A 23 -14.37 -11.50 -10.94
C GLN A 23 -13.83 -11.17 -12.34
N ARG A 24 -13.39 -9.94 -12.55
CA ARG A 24 -12.88 -9.48 -13.85
C ARG A 24 -11.55 -10.13 -14.24
N LEU A 25 -10.71 -10.46 -13.25
CA LEU A 25 -9.41 -11.09 -13.43
C LEU A 25 -9.46 -12.63 -13.30
N ALA A 26 -10.62 -13.21 -13.01
CA ALA A 26 -10.77 -14.63 -12.68
C ALA A 26 -9.83 -15.10 -11.54
N LEU A 27 -9.64 -14.23 -10.53
CA LEU A 27 -8.83 -14.51 -9.34
C LEU A 27 -9.72 -14.68 -8.10
N PRO A 28 -9.24 -15.35 -7.04
CA PRO A 28 -9.95 -15.38 -5.77
C PRO A 28 -9.92 -13.99 -5.11
N PHE A 29 -10.98 -13.68 -4.37
CA PHE A 29 -11.07 -12.49 -3.51
C PHE A 29 -11.00 -12.91 -2.04
N ILE A 30 -10.14 -12.25 -1.27
CA ILE A 30 -9.96 -12.50 0.16
C ILE A 30 -9.99 -11.18 0.90
N ASP A 31 -10.68 -11.15 2.04
CA ASP A 31 -10.65 -10.03 2.98
C ASP A 31 -9.92 -10.50 4.25
N THR A 32 -8.80 -9.85 4.60
CA THR A 32 -7.96 -10.29 5.73
C THR A 32 -8.68 -10.17 7.07
N ASP A 33 -9.57 -9.18 7.23
CA ASP A 33 -10.36 -9.03 8.46
C ASP A 33 -11.33 -10.22 8.57
N HIS A 34 -11.99 -10.61 7.47
CA HIS A 34 -12.88 -11.77 7.47
C HIS A 34 -12.13 -13.08 7.74
N TYR A 35 -11.01 -13.29 7.05
CA TYR A 35 -10.16 -14.48 7.24
C TYR A 35 -9.68 -14.60 8.69
N LEU A 36 -9.20 -13.51 9.28
CA LEU A 36 -8.74 -13.50 10.68
C LEU A 36 -9.85 -13.92 11.65
N LEU A 37 -11.04 -13.35 11.52
CA LEU A 37 -12.16 -13.62 12.42
C LEU A 37 -12.68 -15.05 12.25
N GLU A 38 -12.72 -15.56 11.03
CA GLU A 38 -13.08 -16.95 10.73
C GLU A 38 -12.08 -17.93 11.36
N GLN A 39 -10.78 -17.68 11.23
CA GLN A 39 -9.74 -18.51 11.84
C GLN A 39 -9.72 -18.41 13.38
N ALA A 40 -10.02 -17.24 13.93
CA ALA A 40 -10.05 -17.04 15.38
C ALA A 40 -11.31 -17.62 16.04
N GLY A 41 -12.41 -17.76 15.29
CA GLY A 41 -13.73 -18.12 15.84
C GLY A 41 -14.24 -17.12 16.88
N ARG A 42 -13.74 -15.88 16.84
CA ARG A 42 -13.96 -14.81 17.82
C ARG A 42 -14.15 -13.47 17.11
N THR A 43 -14.90 -12.59 17.74
CA THR A 43 -15.06 -11.20 17.34
C THR A 43 -13.81 -10.37 17.64
N VAL A 44 -13.70 -9.19 17.01
CA VAL A 44 -12.60 -8.24 17.31
C VAL A 44 -12.59 -7.88 18.80
N ALA A 45 -13.75 -7.67 19.41
CA ALA A 45 -13.88 -7.29 20.82
C ALA A 45 -13.31 -8.38 21.74
N GLU A 46 -13.68 -9.64 21.53
CA GLU A 46 -13.19 -10.77 22.32
C GLU A 46 -11.66 -10.97 22.18
N ILE A 47 -11.11 -10.78 20.97
CA ILE A 47 -9.66 -10.88 20.75
C ILE A 47 -8.94 -9.75 21.49
N VAL A 48 -9.43 -8.52 21.40
CA VAL A 48 -8.81 -7.36 22.05
C VAL A 48 -8.96 -7.43 23.58
N GLU A 49 -10.07 -7.96 24.09
CA GLU A 49 -10.25 -8.20 25.53
C GLU A 49 -9.25 -9.23 26.07
N ALA A 50 -9.02 -10.32 25.33
CA ALA A 50 -8.13 -11.39 25.74
C ALA A 50 -6.63 -11.08 25.52
N GLU A 51 -6.28 -10.38 24.44
CA GLU A 51 -4.89 -10.27 23.95
C GLU A 51 -4.41 -8.82 23.78
N GLY A 52 -5.30 -7.86 24.00
CA GLY A 52 -5.06 -6.45 23.71
C GLY A 52 -4.94 -6.16 22.21
N TRP A 53 -4.78 -4.87 21.90
CA TRP A 53 -4.48 -4.42 20.54
C TRP A 53 -3.19 -5.02 19.97
N PRO A 54 -2.08 -5.18 20.73
CA PRO A 54 -0.88 -5.83 20.20
C PRO A 54 -1.13 -7.26 19.71
N GLY A 55 -1.92 -8.06 20.44
CA GLY A 55 -2.30 -9.40 20.02
C GLY A 55 -3.14 -9.40 18.75
N PHE A 56 -4.14 -8.53 18.67
CA PHE A 56 -4.93 -8.35 17.45
C PHE A 56 -4.04 -7.97 16.24
N ARG A 57 -3.07 -7.07 16.42
CA ARG A 57 -2.14 -6.66 15.36
C ARG A 57 -1.25 -7.79 14.90
N LYS A 58 -0.73 -8.60 15.84
CA LYS A 58 0.04 -9.80 15.49
C LYS A 58 -0.78 -10.75 14.62
N ARG A 59 -2.05 -10.99 14.99
CA ARG A 59 -2.97 -11.82 14.19
C ARG A 59 -3.27 -11.22 12.82
N GLU A 60 -3.37 -9.89 12.71
CA GLU A 60 -3.54 -9.17 11.45
C GLU A 60 -2.35 -9.43 10.51
N SER A 61 -1.12 -9.33 11.03
CA SER A 61 0.12 -9.65 10.29
C SER A 61 0.19 -11.13 9.89
N ASP A 62 -0.16 -12.05 10.81
CA ASP A 62 -0.17 -13.49 10.53
C ASP A 62 -1.22 -13.86 9.46
N ALA A 63 -2.41 -13.25 9.53
CA ALA A 63 -3.45 -13.42 8.53
C ALA A 63 -2.98 -12.96 7.14
N LEU A 64 -2.32 -11.80 7.03
CA LEU A 64 -1.77 -11.29 5.77
C LEU A 64 -0.78 -12.28 5.14
N ARG A 65 0.14 -12.85 5.93
CA ARG A 65 1.10 -13.85 5.43
C ARG A 65 0.41 -15.14 5.03
N ALA A 66 -0.54 -15.62 5.84
CA ALA A 66 -1.27 -16.85 5.56
C ALA A 66 -2.08 -16.77 4.27
N VAL A 67 -2.87 -15.71 4.06
CA VAL A 67 -3.67 -15.55 2.84
C VAL A 67 -2.78 -15.41 1.60
N THR A 68 -1.62 -14.79 1.74
CA THR A 68 -0.64 -14.67 0.65
C THR A 68 -0.05 -16.04 0.29
N ALA A 69 0.34 -16.83 1.30
CA ALA A 69 0.97 -18.13 1.11
C ALA A 69 0.04 -19.17 0.46
N ILE A 70 -1.26 -19.16 0.78
CA ILE A 70 -2.24 -20.10 0.19
C ILE A 70 -2.66 -19.74 -1.24
N HIS A 71 -2.27 -18.55 -1.73
CA HIS A 71 -2.61 -18.08 -3.09
C HIS A 71 -1.38 -17.77 -3.95
N PRO A 72 -0.47 -18.75 -4.18
CA PRO A 72 0.77 -18.54 -4.93
C PRO A 72 0.56 -18.17 -6.41
N GLN A 73 -0.63 -18.44 -6.95
CA GLN A 73 -0.98 -18.13 -8.35
C GLN A 73 -1.55 -16.71 -8.55
N GLY A 74 -1.81 -16.00 -7.44
CA GLY A 74 -2.40 -14.65 -7.42
C GLY A 74 -3.78 -14.61 -6.78
N ALA A 75 -4.10 -13.46 -6.19
CA ALA A 75 -5.38 -13.16 -5.54
C ALA A 75 -5.58 -11.65 -5.41
N VAL A 76 -6.84 -11.24 -5.24
CA VAL A 76 -7.19 -9.87 -4.82
C VAL A 76 -7.45 -9.88 -3.32
N ILE A 77 -6.59 -9.21 -2.56
CA ILE A 77 -6.59 -9.20 -1.10
C ILE A 77 -7.00 -7.81 -0.60
N ALA A 78 -8.19 -7.69 -0.03
CA ALA A 78 -8.60 -6.53 0.74
C ALA A 78 -8.02 -6.62 2.16
N THR A 79 -7.31 -5.58 2.59
CA THR A 79 -6.68 -5.56 3.91
C THR A 79 -7.51 -4.81 4.94
N GLY A 80 -7.32 -5.13 6.21
CA GLY A 80 -7.85 -4.35 7.33
C GLY A 80 -7.31 -2.91 7.29
N GLY A 81 -8.12 -1.93 7.71
CA GLY A 81 -7.71 -0.52 7.67
C GLY A 81 -6.51 -0.17 8.55
N GLY A 82 -6.12 -1.05 9.48
CA GLY A 82 -4.94 -0.90 10.34
C GLY A 82 -3.71 -1.66 9.85
N MET A 83 -3.83 -2.44 8.77
CA MET A 83 -2.75 -3.29 8.25
C MET A 83 -1.44 -2.53 8.00
N VAL A 84 -1.54 -1.28 7.56
CA VAL A 84 -0.39 -0.42 7.23
C VAL A 84 0.34 0.16 8.44
N LEU A 85 -0.20 0.00 9.66
CA LEU A 85 0.42 0.49 10.89
C LEU A 85 1.73 -0.24 11.18
N ASP A 86 1.79 -1.53 10.87
CA ASP A 86 3.02 -2.33 10.97
C ASP A 86 3.87 -2.13 9.72
N GLU A 87 5.11 -1.68 9.90
CA GLU A 87 6.07 -1.50 8.81
C GLU A 87 6.40 -2.78 8.06
N GLN A 88 6.48 -3.91 8.76
CA GLN A 88 6.79 -5.19 8.14
C GLN A 88 5.67 -5.61 7.19
N ASN A 89 4.41 -5.29 7.50
CA ASN A 89 3.28 -5.55 6.61
C ASN A 89 3.35 -4.67 5.36
N ARG A 90 3.79 -3.41 5.49
CA ARG A 90 3.97 -2.52 4.34
C ARG A 90 5.03 -3.06 3.38
N ILE A 91 6.20 -3.40 3.92
CA ILE A 91 7.32 -3.97 3.15
C ILE A 91 6.86 -5.26 2.46
N PHE A 92 6.27 -6.18 3.23
CA PHE A 92 5.78 -7.45 2.72
C PHE A 92 4.78 -7.29 1.56
N MET A 93 3.74 -6.45 1.70
CA MET A 93 2.77 -6.24 0.63
C MET A 93 3.41 -5.71 -0.66
N ARG A 94 4.41 -4.83 -0.52
CA ARG A 94 5.13 -4.26 -1.67
C ARG A 94 6.04 -5.28 -2.37
N GLU A 95 6.67 -6.17 -1.61
CA GLU A 95 7.53 -7.24 -2.14
C GLU A 95 6.73 -8.36 -2.80
N GLN A 96 5.52 -8.66 -2.29
CA GLN A 96 4.73 -9.79 -2.77
C GLN A 96 3.78 -9.45 -3.92
N GLY A 97 3.49 -8.18 -4.19
CA GLY A 97 2.53 -7.81 -5.24
C GLY A 97 2.29 -6.32 -5.42
N HIS A 98 1.19 -5.98 -6.10
CA HIS A 98 0.81 -4.60 -6.37
C HIS A 98 -0.13 -4.05 -5.29
N VAL A 99 0.28 -2.95 -4.66
CA VAL A 99 -0.51 -2.28 -3.63
C VAL A 99 -1.26 -1.10 -4.22
N PHE A 100 -2.59 -1.14 -4.16
CA PHE A 100 -3.48 -0.04 -4.55
C PHE A 100 -4.11 0.59 -3.32
N TYR A 101 -3.88 1.87 -3.12
CA TYR A 101 -4.57 2.66 -2.10
C TYR A 101 -5.86 3.24 -2.67
N LEU A 102 -6.98 2.93 -2.01
CA LEU A 102 -8.29 3.48 -2.28
C LEU A 102 -8.53 4.72 -1.38
N SER A 103 -8.36 5.91 -1.95
CA SER A 103 -8.59 7.18 -1.26
C SER A 103 -10.06 7.60 -1.34
N ALA A 104 -10.57 8.26 -0.30
CA ALA A 104 -11.90 8.87 -0.33
C ALA A 104 -11.93 10.05 0.65
N PRO A 105 -12.72 11.10 0.36
CA PRO A 105 -12.85 12.24 1.25
C PRO A 105 -13.54 11.83 2.57
N VAL A 106 -13.20 12.54 3.65
CA VAL A 106 -13.72 12.31 5.01
C VAL A 106 -15.24 12.24 5.01
N GLU A 107 -15.89 13.15 4.27
CA GLU A 107 -17.34 13.28 4.18
C GLU A 107 -17.97 12.02 3.57
N ALA A 108 -17.37 11.47 2.51
CA ALA A 108 -17.86 10.26 1.87
C ALA A 108 -17.69 9.03 2.78
N LEU A 109 -16.55 8.94 3.48
CA LEU A 109 -16.28 7.86 4.43
C LEU A 109 -17.24 7.90 5.61
N ALA A 110 -17.44 9.07 6.21
CA ALA A 110 -18.35 9.27 7.34
C ALA A 110 -19.81 8.99 6.94
N ALA A 111 -20.25 9.44 5.76
CA ALA A 111 -21.59 9.14 5.25
C ALA A 111 -21.81 7.63 5.07
N ARG A 112 -20.84 6.92 4.47
CA ARG A 112 -20.90 5.46 4.29
C ARG A 112 -20.92 4.71 5.62
N LEU A 113 -20.11 5.12 6.59
CA LEU A 113 -20.11 4.54 7.95
C LEU A 113 -21.45 4.76 8.66
N SER A 114 -22.01 5.97 8.58
CA SER A 114 -23.29 6.31 9.22
C SER A 114 -24.46 5.52 8.62
N SER A 115 -24.42 5.21 7.32
CA SER A 115 -25.48 4.48 6.62
C SER A 115 -25.49 2.96 6.89
N ASN A 116 -24.46 2.41 7.55
CA ASN A 116 -24.27 0.95 7.61
C ASN A 116 -23.96 0.48 9.05
N PRO A 117 -25.00 0.12 9.84
CA PRO A 117 -24.88 -0.23 11.26
C PRO A 117 -24.00 -1.46 11.55
N LEU A 118 -23.83 -2.37 10.58
CA LEU A 118 -22.98 -3.56 10.72
C LEU A 118 -21.47 -3.22 10.79
N THR A 119 -21.10 -1.99 10.45
CA THR A 119 -19.71 -1.50 10.54
C THR A 119 -19.29 -1.15 11.98
N ALA A 120 -20.24 -1.17 12.92
CA ALA A 120 -20.08 -0.91 14.36
C ALA A 120 -19.41 -2.05 15.15
N GLN A 121 -19.00 -3.15 14.50
CA GLN A 121 -18.26 -4.26 15.15
C GLN A 121 -16.83 -3.90 15.59
N ARG A 122 -16.35 -2.67 15.34
CA ARG A 122 -15.17 -2.12 16.01
C ARG A 122 -15.65 -1.04 16.98
N PRO A 123 -15.46 -1.22 18.30
CA PRO A 123 -15.97 -0.27 19.28
C PRO A 123 -15.44 1.13 18.98
N SER A 124 -16.34 2.12 18.92
CA SER A 124 -15.94 3.52 18.92
C SER A 124 -15.13 3.76 20.19
N LEU A 125 -13.88 4.16 20.03
CA LEU A 125 -12.97 4.36 21.17
C LEU A 125 -13.15 5.74 21.82
N THR A 126 -14.07 6.60 21.34
CA THR A 126 -14.09 8.01 21.79
C THR A 126 -15.46 8.64 21.99
N GLY A 127 -16.58 8.06 21.52
CA GLY A 127 -17.90 8.70 21.64
C GLY A 127 -18.01 10.05 20.90
N ALA A 128 -17.06 10.34 20.00
CA ALA A 128 -17.01 11.55 19.17
C ALA A 128 -17.89 11.44 17.92
N ASP A 129 -18.12 12.55 17.22
CA ASP A 129 -18.72 12.53 15.87
C ASP A 129 -17.89 11.62 14.96
N ILE A 130 -18.55 10.71 14.24
CA ILE A 130 -17.97 9.79 13.26
C ILE A 130 -17.03 10.54 12.30
N ARG A 131 -17.36 11.78 11.94
CA ARG A 131 -16.52 12.61 11.07
C ARG A 131 -15.16 12.93 11.68
N ASP A 132 -15.13 13.27 12.97
CA ASP A 132 -13.90 13.62 13.67
C ASP A 132 -13.03 12.39 13.89
N GLU A 133 -13.65 11.25 14.21
CA GLU A 133 -12.95 9.96 14.30
C GLU A 133 -12.30 9.59 12.95
N VAL A 134 -13.05 9.70 11.85
CA VAL A 134 -12.53 9.45 10.49
C VAL A 134 -11.38 10.40 10.16
N ARG A 135 -11.52 11.69 10.50
CA ARG A 135 -10.48 12.70 10.24
C ARG A 135 -9.19 12.37 10.99
N GLN A 136 -9.29 12.05 12.28
CA GLN A 136 -8.12 11.69 13.09
C GLN A 136 -7.44 10.43 12.56
N VAL A 137 -8.21 9.37 12.30
CA VAL A 137 -7.68 8.11 11.76
C VAL A 137 -7.00 8.32 10.41
N LEU A 138 -7.58 9.14 9.53
CA LEU A 138 -6.95 9.47 8.26
C LEU A 138 -5.69 10.30 8.43
N HIS A 139 -5.68 11.30 9.31
CA HIS A 139 -4.50 12.11 9.56
C HIS A 139 -3.29 11.26 9.96
N GLU A 140 -3.50 10.28 10.85
CA GLU A 140 -2.45 9.36 11.29
C GLU A 140 -2.02 8.37 10.19
N ARG A 141 -2.98 7.83 9.41
CA ARG A 141 -2.72 6.70 8.50
C ARG A 141 -2.45 7.11 7.06
N LEU A 142 -2.79 8.31 6.64
CA LEU A 142 -2.61 8.77 5.26
C LEU A 142 -1.14 8.68 4.82
N PRO A 143 -0.14 9.16 5.58
CA PRO A 143 1.27 9.00 5.20
C PRO A 143 1.66 7.53 5.00
N LEU A 144 1.11 6.64 5.82
CA LEU A 144 1.37 5.20 5.74
C LEU A 144 0.71 4.56 4.52
N TYR A 145 -0.53 4.93 4.19
CA TYR A 145 -1.16 4.48 2.94
C TYR A 145 -0.36 4.94 1.71
N HIS A 146 0.12 6.18 1.71
CA HIS A 146 0.98 6.71 0.65
C HIS A 146 2.30 5.96 0.54
N ALA A 147 2.99 5.74 1.65
CA ALA A 147 4.26 5.00 1.64
C ALA A 147 4.10 3.53 1.21
N THR A 148 2.94 2.92 1.50
CA THR A 148 2.67 1.52 1.14
C THR A 148 2.35 1.36 -0.34
N ALA A 149 1.54 2.26 -0.90
CA ALA A 149 0.95 2.09 -2.22
C ALA A 149 1.96 2.16 -3.37
N HIS A 150 1.73 1.36 -4.41
CA HIS A 150 2.30 1.57 -5.73
C HIS A 150 1.40 2.50 -6.57
N HIS A 151 0.09 2.44 -6.32
CA HIS A 151 -0.91 3.19 -7.08
C HIS A 151 -1.97 3.80 -6.19
N HIS A 152 -2.43 4.99 -6.55
CA HIS A 152 -3.46 5.75 -5.85
C HIS A 152 -4.72 5.81 -6.69
N LEU A 153 -5.86 5.41 -6.12
CA LEU A 153 -7.15 5.39 -6.80
C LEU A 153 -8.19 6.16 -5.99
N ASP A 154 -8.89 7.07 -6.66
CA ASP A 154 -10.02 7.78 -6.07
C ASP A 154 -11.25 6.85 -5.98
N ALA A 155 -11.58 6.46 -4.75
CA ALA A 155 -12.74 5.63 -4.40
C ALA A 155 -14.05 6.43 -4.29
N SER A 156 -14.06 7.67 -4.74
CA SER A 156 -15.27 8.46 -5.04
C SER A 156 -15.83 8.12 -6.43
N LEU A 157 -15.00 7.55 -7.31
CA LEU A 157 -15.42 7.11 -8.64
C LEU A 157 -16.35 5.88 -8.57
N PRO A 158 -17.17 5.63 -9.61
CA PRO A 158 -17.96 4.40 -9.70
C PRO A 158 -17.06 3.15 -9.63
N PRO A 159 -17.43 2.09 -8.86
CA PRO A 159 -16.59 0.91 -8.69
C PRO A 159 -16.12 0.27 -10.00
N ARG A 160 -16.99 0.22 -11.02
CA ARG A 160 -16.64 -0.30 -12.36
C ARG A 160 -15.53 0.49 -13.05
N ARG A 161 -15.48 1.81 -12.84
CA ARG A 161 -14.41 2.65 -13.40
C ARG A 161 -13.09 2.36 -12.71
N ILE A 162 -13.10 2.24 -11.38
CA ILE A 162 -11.91 1.90 -10.57
C ILE A 162 -11.36 0.54 -10.99
N THR A 163 -12.21 -0.48 -11.12
CA THR A 163 -11.75 -1.80 -11.58
C THR A 163 -11.17 -1.78 -12.99
N SER A 164 -11.71 -0.94 -13.88
CA SER A 164 -11.16 -0.81 -15.24
C SER A 164 -9.77 -0.18 -15.19
N LEU A 165 -9.59 0.89 -14.41
CA LEU A 165 -8.29 1.53 -14.22
C LEU A 165 -7.24 0.55 -13.70
N VAL A 166 -7.58 -0.27 -12.69
CA VAL A 166 -6.65 -1.29 -12.17
C VAL A 166 -6.25 -2.29 -13.25
N VAL A 167 -7.20 -2.79 -14.03
CA VAL A 167 -6.90 -3.73 -15.13
C VAL A 167 -6.02 -3.08 -16.19
N ASP A 168 -6.31 -1.84 -16.57
CA ASP A 168 -5.52 -1.10 -17.55
C ASP A 168 -4.07 -0.91 -17.06
N PHE A 169 -3.88 -0.59 -15.77
CA PHE A 169 -2.56 -0.52 -15.15
C PHE A 169 -1.82 -1.86 -15.22
N LEU A 170 -2.47 -2.96 -14.80
CA LEU A 170 -1.83 -4.28 -14.81
C LEU A 170 -1.45 -4.72 -16.23
N ASN A 171 -2.27 -4.42 -17.23
CA ASN A 171 -1.98 -4.73 -18.63
C ASN A 171 -0.78 -3.90 -19.13
N SER A 172 -0.70 -2.62 -18.76
CA SER A 172 0.42 -1.75 -19.16
C SER A 172 1.77 -2.25 -18.62
N LEU A 173 1.79 -2.83 -17.42
CA LEU A 173 2.99 -3.42 -16.82
C LEU A 173 3.41 -4.68 -17.57
N SER A 174 2.47 -5.56 -17.90
CA SER A 174 2.77 -6.78 -18.65
C SER A 174 3.34 -6.51 -20.06
N ALA A 175 2.94 -5.40 -20.68
CA ALA A 175 3.46 -4.98 -21.98
C ALA A 175 4.92 -4.50 -21.88
N GLN A 176 5.24 -3.74 -20.82
CA GLN A 176 6.62 -3.25 -20.59
C GLN A 176 7.58 -4.38 -20.25
N ASP A 177 7.14 -5.40 -19.50
CA ASP A 177 7.94 -6.59 -19.22
C ASP A 177 8.24 -7.40 -20.50
N ALA A 178 7.29 -7.46 -21.44
CA ALA A 178 7.49 -8.11 -22.74
C ALA A 178 8.47 -7.35 -23.65
N GLU A 179 8.39 -6.02 -23.69
CA GLU A 179 9.30 -5.18 -24.48
C GLU A 179 10.73 -5.17 -23.90
N ASN A 180 10.87 -5.07 -22.57
CA ASN A 180 12.17 -5.13 -21.90
C ASN A 180 12.77 -6.55 -21.89
N GLY A 181 11.95 -7.59 -21.88
CA GLY A 181 12.37 -9.00 -22.05
C GLY A 181 12.79 -9.35 -23.47
N SER A 182 12.37 -8.59 -24.48
CA SER A 182 12.76 -8.80 -25.89
C SER A 182 14.21 -8.40 -26.17
N CYS A 183 14.89 -7.69 -25.25
CA CYS A 183 16.29 -7.27 -25.45
C CYS A 183 17.33 -8.37 -25.17
N CYS A 184 16.92 -9.55 -24.66
CA CYS A 184 17.82 -10.70 -24.43
C CYS A 184 17.71 -11.81 -25.49
N ALA A 185 16.87 -11.68 -26.52
CA ALA A 185 16.61 -12.74 -27.49
C ALA A 185 17.28 -12.55 -28.87
N ALA A 186 18.49 -11.95 -28.90
CA ALA A 186 19.30 -11.84 -30.11
C ALA A 186 20.67 -12.55 -29.98
N MET A 187 20.68 -13.85 -29.69
CA MET A 187 21.36 -14.91 -30.47
C MET A 187 21.56 -16.22 -29.68
N PRO A 188 21.56 -17.39 -30.37
CA PRO A 188 21.72 -18.70 -29.77
C PRO A 188 23.20 -19.12 -29.73
N CYS A 189 23.81 -19.17 -28.55
CA CYS A 189 25.15 -19.76 -28.39
C CYS A 189 25.03 -21.16 -27.79
N ARG A 190 25.33 -22.14 -28.65
CA ARG A 190 25.48 -23.58 -28.40
C ARG A 190 26.38 -23.87 -27.19
N GLU A 191 26.10 -25.00 -26.54
CA GLU A 191 26.92 -25.68 -25.53
C GLU A 191 28.43 -25.47 -25.69
N ALA A 192 29.07 -24.97 -24.64
CA ALA A 192 30.51 -24.93 -24.50
C ALA A 192 31.00 -26.24 -23.85
N ASP A 193 31.63 -27.08 -24.67
CA ASP A 193 32.46 -28.24 -24.31
C ASP A 193 33.68 -27.79 -23.47
N PRO A 194 33.94 -28.36 -22.27
CA PRO A 194 35.01 -27.91 -21.38
C PRO A 194 36.44 -28.35 -21.80
N ARG A 195 36.68 -28.74 -23.06
CA ARG A 195 37.99 -29.24 -23.54
C ARG A 195 38.61 -28.50 -24.74
N ARG A 196 38.47 -27.18 -24.85
CA ARG A 196 39.26 -26.43 -25.84
C ARG A 196 40.04 -25.28 -25.21
N GLU A 197 41.36 -25.41 -25.33
CA GLU A 197 42.39 -24.47 -24.91
C GLU A 197 42.20 -23.08 -25.52
N ALA A 198 42.53 -22.07 -24.73
CA ALA A 198 42.53 -20.67 -25.11
C ALA A 198 43.58 -20.44 -26.22
N VAL A 199 43.11 -20.10 -27.42
CA VAL A 199 43.97 -19.53 -28.46
C VAL A 199 43.75 -18.03 -28.51
N SER A 200 44.85 -17.34 -28.22
CA SER A 200 45.13 -15.91 -28.32
C SER A 200 44.39 -15.19 -29.46
N CYS A 201 43.59 -14.19 -29.13
CA CYS A 201 43.07 -13.20 -30.07
C CYS A 201 44.08 -12.07 -30.26
N SER A 202 44.85 -12.14 -31.34
CA SER A 202 45.47 -10.96 -31.96
C SER A 202 44.82 -10.76 -33.34
N GLU A 203 44.26 -9.56 -33.53
CA GLU A 203 43.88 -8.95 -34.80
C GLU A 203 42.62 -9.46 -35.50
N ALA A 204 41.56 -8.64 -35.47
CA ALA A 204 41.01 -8.03 -36.68
C ALA A 204 39.86 -7.07 -36.31
N MET A 205 40.17 -5.78 -36.21
CA MET A 205 39.20 -4.73 -36.51
C MET A 205 39.04 -4.63 -38.02
N SER A 206 37.81 -4.62 -38.54
CA SER A 206 37.43 -4.08 -39.86
C SER A 206 35.90 -4.04 -40.06
N GLY A 207 35.31 -2.84 -39.99
CA GLY A 207 34.11 -2.48 -40.76
C GLY A 207 32.71 -2.65 -40.12
N PRO A 208 31.69 -1.91 -40.60
CA PRO A 208 30.83 -1.11 -39.72
C PRO A 208 29.34 -1.45 -39.80
N GLU A 209 28.67 -1.60 -38.65
CA GLU A 209 27.28 -1.19 -38.39
C GLU A 209 26.93 -1.54 -36.93
N ALA A 210 27.41 -0.71 -36.00
CA ALA A 210 26.92 -0.69 -34.64
C ALA A 210 26.36 0.70 -34.36
N MET A 211 25.03 0.83 -34.43
CA MET A 211 24.33 2.00 -33.90
C MET A 211 24.56 2.07 -32.38
N PRO A 212 24.87 3.24 -31.81
CA PRO A 212 25.25 3.34 -30.41
C PRO A 212 24.04 3.24 -29.49
N CYS A 213 24.07 2.26 -28.57
CA CYS A 213 23.27 2.26 -27.35
C CYS A 213 23.57 3.54 -26.57
N ARG A 214 22.60 4.47 -26.49
CA ARG A 214 22.70 5.62 -25.60
C ARG A 214 22.60 5.14 -24.16
N ALA A 215 23.75 5.13 -23.51
CA ALA A 215 23.88 5.00 -22.07
C ALA A 215 23.11 6.13 -21.37
N ALA A 216 22.37 5.75 -20.33
CA ALA A 216 21.73 6.65 -19.38
C ALA A 216 22.79 7.53 -18.71
N VAL A 217 22.69 8.84 -18.95
CA VAL A 217 23.44 9.84 -18.18
C VAL A 217 22.57 10.24 -16.99
N SER A 218 22.98 9.78 -15.81
CA SER A 218 22.62 10.41 -14.54
C SER A 218 23.12 11.85 -14.54
N ASN A 219 22.25 12.82 -14.30
CA ASN A 219 22.65 14.15 -13.91
C ASN A 219 21.99 14.50 -12.57
N HIS A 220 22.84 14.56 -11.54
CA HIS A 220 22.59 15.34 -10.33
C HIS A 220 22.86 16.82 -10.63
N GLY A 221 22.02 17.70 -10.07
CA GLY A 221 22.43 19.03 -9.62
C GLY A 221 22.19 20.20 -10.58
N ALA A 222 21.19 21.01 -10.26
CA ALA A 222 21.28 22.45 -10.46
C ALA A 222 20.59 23.15 -9.28
N ALA A 223 21.42 23.69 -8.40
CA ALA A 223 21.05 24.68 -7.40
C ALA A 223 20.68 26.00 -8.09
N VAL A 224 19.68 26.70 -7.55
CA VAL A 224 19.50 28.13 -7.73
C VAL A 224 19.24 28.74 -6.36
N ASP A 225 20.26 29.44 -5.87
CA ASP A 225 20.15 30.39 -4.77
C ASP A 225 19.50 31.68 -5.29
N ALA A 226 18.56 32.23 -4.51
CA ALA A 226 18.18 33.64 -4.57
C ALA A 226 17.71 34.11 -3.18
N GLU A 227 18.65 34.75 -2.49
CA GLU A 227 18.59 35.78 -1.45
C GLU A 227 17.27 36.16 -0.75
N THR A 228 17.30 35.93 0.57
CA THR A 228 17.16 36.92 1.68
C THR A 228 16.12 38.05 1.61
N LYS A 229 15.22 38.05 2.62
CA LYS A 229 15.02 39.22 3.49
C LYS A 229 14.45 38.84 4.86
N ASP A 230 15.26 39.13 5.88
CA ASP A 230 14.94 39.17 7.31
C ASP A 230 13.76 40.10 7.64
N VAL A 231 12.92 39.67 8.61
CA VAL A 231 12.52 40.54 9.74
C VAL A 231 12.44 39.69 11.03
N ALA A 232 13.47 39.90 11.85
CA ALA A 232 13.57 39.85 13.31
C ALA A 232 12.37 39.43 14.20
N ALA A 233 12.64 38.41 15.02
CA ALA A 233 12.64 38.39 16.49
C ALA A 233 11.51 39.06 17.30
N ALA A 234 10.81 38.25 18.11
CA ALA A 234 10.47 38.59 19.49
C ALA A 234 10.32 37.30 20.33
N GLY A 235 11.02 37.27 21.47
CA GLY A 235 11.21 36.12 22.34
C GLY A 235 10.02 35.76 23.26
N PRO A 236 10.27 34.90 24.26
CA PRO A 236 9.26 34.10 24.94
C PRO A 236 8.66 34.82 26.14
N ALA A 237 7.42 34.47 26.52
CA ALA A 237 7.00 34.18 27.89
C ALA A 237 5.46 34.15 28.02
N ARG A 238 4.97 33.13 28.75
CA ARG A 238 4.12 33.24 29.97
C ARG A 238 3.04 32.15 30.01
N GLN A 239 3.28 31.16 30.88
CA GLN A 239 2.21 30.60 31.72
C GLN A 239 1.66 31.69 32.65
N PRO A 240 0.41 31.54 33.12
CA PRO A 240 0.28 31.49 34.58
C PRO A 240 -0.78 30.50 35.12
N ALA A 241 -0.55 30.15 36.40
CA ALA A 241 -1.48 29.77 37.48
C ALA A 241 -2.33 28.49 37.28
N GLN A 242 -2.19 27.39 38.05
CA GLN A 242 -2.27 27.25 39.53
C GLN A 242 -3.38 28.07 40.18
N HIS A 243 -4.54 27.44 40.40
CA HIS A 243 -5.42 27.70 41.54
C HIS A 243 -5.83 26.36 42.14
N GLY A 244 -5.41 26.13 43.37
CA GLY A 244 -6.03 25.19 44.29
C GLY A 244 -6.91 25.96 45.28
N ALA A 245 -7.99 25.30 45.71
CA ALA A 245 -8.83 25.49 46.89
C ALA A 245 -10.23 24.98 46.50
N ASP A 246 -11.00 24.21 47.25
CA ASP A 246 -10.91 23.46 48.51
C ASP A 246 -12.24 22.66 48.55
N PRO A 247 -12.40 21.59 49.34
CA PRO A 247 -13.56 20.72 49.38
C PRO A 247 -14.60 21.20 50.40
N ASP A 248 -15.89 21.00 50.13
CA ASP A 248 -16.97 20.81 51.12
C ASP A 248 -18.31 20.68 50.36
N ARG A 249 -19.05 19.58 50.54
CA ARG A 249 -20.14 19.39 51.51
C ARG A 249 -21.42 20.20 51.16
N GLU A 250 -22.48 19.42 50.95
CA GLU A 250 -23.92 19.74 51.02
C GLU A 250 -24.50 20.86 50.13
#